data_AF-A0A081A806-F1
#
_entry.id   AF-A0A081A806-F1
#
_cell.length_a   1.000
_cell.length_b   1.000
_cell.length_c   1.000
_cell.angle_alpha   90.00
_cell.angle_beta   90.00
_cell.angle_gamma   90.00
#
_symmetry.space_group_name_H-M   'P 1'
#
loop_
_entity.id
_entity.type
_entity.pdbx_description
1 polymer ?
#
loop_
_entity_poly.entity_id
_entity_poly.type
_entity_poly.pdbx_seq_one_letter_code
_entity_poly.pdbx_strand_id
1 'polypeptide(L)' 'MKTHPVYQEHFEVMMIVAVLDNAAVHNKTEDLAQDRSDLELLRLGPYSPMCNPIKAFQRLV' A
#
# COMPACT_ATOMS: atom_id res chain seq x y z
N MET A 1 -7.99 -13.65 2.41
CA MET A 1 -8.29 -12.24 2.10
C MET A 1 -9.02 -12.11 0.77
N LYS A 2 -8.44 -12.59 -0.35
CA LYS A 2 -9.13 -12.61 -1.66
C LYS A 2 -10.36 -13.53 -1.74
N THR A 3 -10.40 -14.57 -0.91
CA THR A 3 -11.52 -15.52 -0.84
C THR A 3 -12.70 -15.06 0.02
N HIS A 4 -12.62 -13.86 0.60
CA HIS A 4 -13.70 -13.35 1.43
C HIS A 4 -14.85 -12.88 0.52
N PRO A 5 -16.13 -13.23 0.80
CA PRO A 5 -17.24 -12.91 -0.09
C PRO A 5 -17.35 -11.41 -0.43
N VAL A 6 -17.22 -10.54 0.57
CA VAL A 6 -17.23 -9.08 0.39
C VAL A 6 -16.08 -8.61 -0.50
N TYR A 7 -14.91 -9.24 -0.40
CA TYR A 7 -13.77 -8.91 -1.25
C TYR A 7 -14.06 -9.28 -2.71
N GLN A 8 -14.59 -10.48 -2.93
CA GLN A 8 -14.92 -10.97 -4.27
C GLN A 8 -15.98 -10.09 -4.95
N GLU A 9 -17.02 -9.75 -4.21
CA GLU A 9 -18.14 -8.97 -4.74
C GLU A 9 -17.77 -7.50 -5.06
N HIS A 10 -16.91 -6.88 -4.25
CA HIS A 10 -16.69 -5.42 -4.33
C HIS A 10 -15.29 -5.01 -4.78
N PHE A 11 -14.29 -5.88 -4.63
CA PHE A 11 -12.88 -5.49 -4.72
C PHE A 11 -12.03 -6.40 -5.64
N GLU A 12 -12.57 -7.52 -6.15
CA GLU A 12 -11.81 -8.46 -6.99
C GLU A 12 -11.29 -7.85 -8.30
N VAL A 13 -12.03 -6.88 -8.84
CA VAL A 13 -11.68 -6.18 -10.08
C VAL A 13 -10.90 -4.88 -9.82
N MET A 14 -10.65 -4.53 -8.55
CA MET A 14 -9.95 -3.30 -8.18
C MET A 14 -8.44 -3.55 -8.04
N MET A 15 -7.65 -2.59 -8.52
CA MET A 15 -6.20 -2.54 -8.29
C MET A 15 -5.93 -2.29 -6.81
N ILE A 16 -5.07 -3.10 -6.20
CA ILE A 16 -4.56 -2.83 -4.85
C ILE A 16 -3.41 -1.83 -4.97
N VAL A 17 -3.49 -0.72 -4.25
CA VAL A 17 -2.38 0.25 -4.15
C VAL A 17 -1.77 0.19 -2.77
N ALA A 18 -0.51 -0.22 -2.66
CA ALA A 18 0.24 -0.21 -1.41
C ALA A 18 1.09 1.06 -1.33
N VAL A 19 0.83 1.89 -0.32
CA VAL A 19 1.57 3.14 -0.07
C VAL A 19 2.72 2.86 0.89
N LEU A 20 3.95 3.10 0.45
CA LEU A 20 5.17 2.86 1.24
C LEU A 20 5.87 4.18 1.54
N ASP A 21 6.32 4.35 2.78
CA ASP A 21 7.23 5.43 3.11
C ASP A 21 8.65 5.15 2.61
N ASN A 22 9.52 6.15 2.66
CA ASN A 22 10.87 6.07 2.11
C ASN A 22 11.88 5.36 3.05
N ALA A 23 11.44 4.51 3.99
CA ALA A 23 12.37 3.78 4.84
C ALA A 23 13.16 2.73 4.03
N ALA A 24 14.46 2.58 4.33
CA ALA A 24 15.38 1.71 3.58
C ALA A 24 14.92 0.24 3.52
N VAL A 25 14.14 -0.22 4.50
CA VAL A 25 13.58 -1.58 4.54
C VAL A 25 12.56 -1.84 3.40
N HIS A 26 11.92 -0.79 2.87
CA HIS A 26 10.94 -0.89 1.78
C HIS A 26 11.58 -0.94 0.38
N ASN A 27 12.91 -0.85 0.27
CA ASN A 27 13.60 -0.90 -1.03
C ASN A 27 13.48 -2.27 -1.72
N LYS A 28 13.26 -3.34 -0.95
CA LYS A 28 13.07 -4.70 -1.49
C LYS A 28 11.61 -5.01 -1.86
N THR A 29 10.67 -4.13 -1.54
CA THR A 29 9.25 -4.40 -1.73
C THR A 29 8.83 -4.31 -3.19
N GLU A 30 9.56 -3.56 -4.02
CA GLU A 30 9.33 -3.48 -5.47
C GLU A 30 9.52 -4.82 -6.16
N ASP A 31 10.58 -5.56 -5.82
CA ASP A 31 10.85 -6.88 -6.39
C ASP A 31 9.71 -7.87 -6.07
N LEU A 32 9.08 -7.73 -4.89
CA LEU A 32 7.96 -8.59 -4.48
C LEU A 32 6.62 -8.21 -5.14
N ALA A 33 6.49 -6.97 -5.61
CA ALA A 33 5.27 -6.51 -6.27
C ALA A 33 5.23 -6.87 -7.75
N GLN A 34 6.39 -7.07 -8.40
CA GLN A 34 6.47 -7.47 -9.81
C GLN A 34 5.72 -8.77 -10.12
N ASP A 35 5.66 -9.69 -9.16
CA ASP A 35 4.96 -10.98 -9.31
C ASP A 35 3.43 -10.88 -9.20
N ARG A 36 2.87 -9.68 -8.99
CA ARG A 36 1.43 -9.46 -8.79
C ARG A 36 0.86 -8.47 -9.79
N SER A 37 0.00 -8.97 -10.67
CA SER A 37 -0.71 -8.15 -11.67
C SER A 37 -1.82 -7.26 -11.09
N ASP A 38 -2.23 -7.49 -9.84
CA ASP A 38 -3.31 -6.77 -9.17
C ASP A 38 -2.79 -5.77 -8.12
N LEU A 39 -1.48 -5.49 -8.13
CA LEU A 39 -0.81 -4.69 -7.12
C LEU A 39 0.06 -3.61 -7.76
N GLU A 40 -0.16 -2.37 -7.34
CA GLU A 40 0.71 -1.25 -7.63
C GLU A 40 1.33 -0.70 -6.34
N LEU A 41 2.60 -0.28 -6.42
CA LEU A 41 3.29 0.37 -5.31
C LEU A 41 3.34 1.88 -5.53
N LEU A 42 2.93 2.63 -4.51
CA LEU A 42 3.09 4.07 -4.46
C LEU A 42 4.18 4.42 -3.43
N ARG A 43 5.36 4.83 -3.92
CA ARG A 43 6.43 5.34 -3.07
C ARG A 43 6.20 6.80 -2.73
N LEU A 44 6.25 7.11 -1.45
CA LEU A 44 6.24 8.50 -0.99
C LEU A 44 7.64 9.10 -1.09
N GLY A 45 7.69 10.39 -1.40
CA GLY A 45 8.93 11.15 -1.35
C GLY A 45 9.51 11.23 0.08
N PRO A 46 10.81 11.54 0.22
CA PRO A 46 11.43 11.76 1.53
C PRO A 46 10.64 12.77 2.36
N TYR A 47 10.58 12.55 3.68
CA TYR A 47 9.97 13.47 4.65
C TYR A 47 8.53 13.89 4.32
N SER A 48 7.73 12.98 3.75
CA SER A 48 6.32 13.23 3.39
C SER A 48 5.31 12.53 4.33
N PRO A 49 5.37 12.71 5.66
CA PRO A 49 4.48 12.00 6.58
C PRO A 49 3.01 12.40 6.43
N MET A 50 2.73 13.62 5.95
CA MET A 50 1.35 14.07 5.67
C MET A 50 0.73 13.33 4.49
N CYS A 51 1.56 12.78 3.60
CA CYS A 51 1.14 11.95 2.47
C CYS A 51 1.01 10.48 2.86
N ASN A 52 1.37 10.08 4.09
CA ASN A 52 1.19 8.72 4.59
C ASN A 52 -0.11 8.63 5.40
N PRO A 53 -1.18 7.99 4.86
CA PRO A 53 -2.46 7.93 5.53
C PRO A 53 -2.37 7.34 6.94
N ILE A 54 -1.47 6.37 7.20
CA ILE A 54 -1.34 5.76 8.53
C ILE A 54 -0.74 6.72 9.56
N LYS A 55 0.04 7.72 9.13
CA LYS A 55 0.62 8.75 10.00
C LYS A 55 -0.37 9.86 10.32
N ALA A 56 -1.32 10.14 9.42
CA ALA A 56 -2.38 11.11 9.67
C ALA A 56 -3.27 10.71 10.87
N PHE A 57 -3.43 9.40 11.14
CA PHE A 57 -4.22 8.90 12.27
C PHE A 57 -3.45 8.81 13.60
N GLN A 58 -2.13 9.05 13.63
CA GLN A 58 -1.31 8.92 14.85
C GLN A 58 -1.19 10.21 15.68
N ARG A 59 -1.86 11.31 15.31
CA ARG A 59 -1.65 12.63 15.94
C ARG A 59 -2.76 13.10 16.89
N LEU A 60 -3.34 12.16 17.64
CA LEU A 60 -4.22 12.42 18.78
C LEU A 60 -3.79 11.53 19.96
N VAL A 61 -2.63 11.85 20.53
CA VAL A 61 -2.20 11.42 21.88
C VAL A 61 -1.16 12.39 22.40
#